data_AF-A0AA38GBT7-F1
#
_entry.id   AF-A0AA38GBT7-F1
#
_cell.length_a   1.000
_cell.length_b   1.000
_cell.length_c   1.000
_cell.angle_alpha   90.00
_cell.angle_beta   90.00
_cell.angle_gamma   90.00
#
_symmetry.space_group_name_H-M   'P 1'
#
loop_
_entity.id
_entity.type
_entity.pdbx_description
1 polymer ?
#
loop_
_entity_poly.entity_id
_entity_poly.type
_entity_poly.pdbx_seq_one_letter_code
_entity_poly.pdbx_strand_id
1 'polypeptide(L)'
;VEDLPVEHFDAIYLLDFVGPDGFIDKLCSKAKSVIILDHHKTAMERLQANKYDYENTITVIDMNRSGATISYDFFTQKLLSENMCSGMFTTQENLQRNSSLLPEREMQRVGLLFKYVEDADIWRWNLPDSKAFASGLKDMKIEFSFTKNGKLFEQLLALDPRSVIERGQTSLSHTQRLIDEAIEQSYEISLGNGKFGNCL
;
A
#
# COMPACT_ATOMS: atom_id res chain seq x y z
N VAL A 1 -14.03 -9.04 16.49
CA VAL A 1 -13.55 -10.45 16.44
C VAL A 1 -14.69 -11.42 16.69
N GLU A 2 -15.58 -11.16 17.67
CA GLU A 2 -16.74 -12.02 17.97
C GLU A 2 -17.57 -12.41 16.73
N ASP A 3 -17.83 -11.46 15.83
CA ASP A 3 -18.65 -11.71 14.62
C ASP A 3 -17.85 -12.25 13.42
N LEU A 4 -16.54 -12.50 13.57
CA LEU A 4 -15.69 -12.98 12.49
C LEU A 4 -15.51 -14.49 12.59
N PRO A 5 -15.71 -15.27 11.50
CA PRO A 5 -15.56 -16.73 11.51
C PRO A 5 -14.07 -17.14 11.45
N VAL A 6 -13.26 -16.62 12.37
CA VAL A 6 -11.79 -16.73 12.37
C VAL A 6 -11.30 -18.18 12.53
N GLU A 7 -12.06 -19.02 13.23
CA GLU A 7 -11.74 -20.44 13.47
C GLU A 7 -11.83 -21.29 12.19
N HIS A 8 -12.54 -20.80 11.17
CA HIS A 8 -12.71 -21.50 9.89
C HIS A 8 -11.55 -21.27 8.91
N PHE A 9 -10.61 -20.39 9.24
CA PHE A 9 -9.47 -20.06 8.37
C PHE A 9 -8.16 -20.56 8.98
N ASP A 10 -7.25 -21.02 8.12
CA ASP A 10 -5.93 -21.49 8.56
C ASP A 10 -4.98 -20.34 8.93
N ALA A 11 -5.19 -19.18 8.31
CA ALA A 11 -4.39 -17.99 8.55
C ALA A 11 -5.26 -16.73 8.45
N ILE A 12 -5.02 -15.78 9.34
CA ILE A 12 -5.58 -14.43 9.29
C ILE A 12 -4.47 -13.44 8.99
N TYR A 13 -4.65 -12.64 7.95
CA TYR A 13 -3.71 -11.60 7.54
C TYR A 13 -4.24 -10.23 7.96
N LEU A 14 -3.45 -9.50 8.74
CA LEU A 14 -3.67 -8.10 9.04
C LEU A 14 -2.65 -7.30 8.23
N LEU A 15 -3.12 -6.61 7.20
CA LEU A 15 -2.30 -5.85 6.26
C LEU A 15 -2.53 -4.37 6.54
N ASP A 16 -1.46 -3.65 6.86
CA ASP A 16 -1.49 -2.23 7.18
C ASP A 16 -2.42 -1.88 8.35
N PHE A 17 -2.55 -2.81 9.30
CA PHE A 17 -3.49 -2.73 10.41
C PHE A 17 -3.10 -3.66 11.57
N VAL A 18 -3.18 -3.16 12.81
CA VAL A 18 -3.04 -3.99 14.04
C VAL A 18 -4.31 -3.98 14.90
N GLY A 19 -5.26 -3.10 14.60
CA GLY A 19 -6.48 -2.93 15.41
C GLY A 19 -6.22 -2.28 16.79
N PRO A 20 -7.28 -2.09 17.59
CA PRO A 20 -7.20 -1.49 18.92
C PRO A 20 -6.61 -2.45 19.97
N ASP A 21 -6.37 -1.95 21.18
CA ASP A 21 -5.83 -2.76 22.27
C ASP A 21 -6.74 -3.96 22.59
N GLY A 22 -6.15 -5.13 22.84
CA GLY A 22 -6.90 -6.38 23.05
C GLY A 22 -7.42 -7.04 21.77
N PHE A 23 -7.29 -6.41 20.59
CA PHE A 23 -7.74 -6.99 19.32
C PHE A 23 -6.91 -8.22 18.93
N ILE A 24 -5.58 -8.08 18.94
CA ILE A 24 -4.65 -9.17 18.60
C ILE A 24 -4.80 -10.34 19.58
N ASP A 25 -4.94 -10.07 20.88
CA ASP A 25 -5.16 -11.09 21.91
C ASP A 25 -6.38 -11.97 21.62
N LYS A 26 -7.51 -11.32 21.30
CA LYS A 26 -8.76 -12.02 20.94
C LYS A 26 -8.65 -12.75 19.61
N LEU A 27 -7.82 -12.27 18.70
CA LEU A 27 -7.61 -12.91 17.41
C LEU A 27 -6.75 -14.17 17.56
N CYS A 28 -5.63 -14.06 18.29
CA CYS A 28 -4.70 -15.16 18.52
C CYS A 28 -5.32 -16.29 19.37
N SER A 29 -6.29 -15.99 20.23
CA SER A 29 -6.99 -17.03 21.02
C SER A 29 -7.95 -17.90 20.20
N LYS A 30 -8.33 -17.47 18.99
CA LYS A 30 -9.28 -18.19 18.12
C LYS A 30 -8.67 -18.63 16.78
N ALA A 31 -7.70 -17.88 16.25
CA ALA A 31 -7.09 -18.15 14.95
C ALA A 31 -5.94 -19.17 15.06
N LYS A 32 -5.81 -20.04 14.05
CA LYS A 32 -4.67 -20.98 13.96
C LYS A 32 -3.34 -20.28 13.71
N SER A 33 -3.36 -19.22 12.90
CA SER A 33 -2.19 -18.39 12.61
C SER A 33 -2.62 -16.95 12.34
N VAL A 34 -1.87 -15.99 12.87
CA VAL A 34 -2.06 -14.56 12.64
C VAL A 34 -0.80 -13.98 12.03
N ILE A 35 -0.92 -13.29 10.90
CA ILE A 35 0.19 -12.61 10.23
C ILE A 35 -0.09 -11.12 10.21
N ILE A 36 0.82 -10.33 10.77
CA ILE A 36 0.72 -8.89 10.89
C ILE A 36 1.80 -8.26 10.02
N LEU A 37 1.40 -7.51 9.00
CA LEU A 37 2.28 -6.79 8.09
C LEU A 37 1.92 -5.30 8.19
N ASP A 38 2.75 -4.49 8.82
CA ASP A 38 2.43 -3.07 9.05
C ASP A 38 3.70 -2.20 8.98
N HIS A 39 3.50 -0.90 8.84
CA HIS A 39 4.55 0.12 8.81
C HIS A 39 4.23 1.34 9.69
N HIS A 40 3.09 1.34 10.37
CA HIS A 40 2.69 2.45 11.22
C HIS A 40 3.48 2.48 12.54
N LYS A 41 3.89 3.67 12.96
CA LYS A 41 4.55 3.86 14.26
C LYS A 41 3.67 3.40 15.42
N THR A 42 2.38 3.66 15.34
CA THR A 42 1.39 3.24 16.35
C THR A 42 1.26 1.73 16.46
N ALA A 43 1.38 1.01 15.34
CA ALA A 43 1.42 -0.45 15.32
C ALA A 43 2.67 -0.95 16.06
N MET A 44 3.85 -0.41 15.73
CA MET A 44 5.10 -0.76 16.43
C MET A 44 5.01 -0.52 17.94
N GLU A 45 4.53 0.65 18.36
CA GLU A 45 4.38 1.01 19.78
C GLU A 45 3.40 0.06 20.50
N ARG A 46 2.26 -0.25 19.88
CA ARG A 46 1.26 -1.18 20.44
C ARG A 46 1.83 -2.59 20.58
N LEU A 47 2.53 -3.09 19.56
CA LEU A 47 3.08 -4.44 19.58
C LEU A 47 4.21 -4.58 20.62
N GLN A 48 5.06 -3.56 20.77
CA GLN A 48 6.11 -3.53 21.80
C GLN A 48 5.54 -3.43 23.22
N ALA A 49 4.55 -2.56 23.44
CA ALA A 49 3.95 -2.33 24.75
C ALA A 49 3.26 -3.58 25.30
N ASN A 50 2.57 -4.33 24.44
CA ASN A 50 1.82 -5.52 24.83
C ASN A 50 2.65 -6.81 24.86
N LYS A 51 3.94 -6.75 24.48
CA LYS A 51 4.85 -7.92 24.41
C LYS A 51 4.17 -9.13 23.77
N TYR A 52 3.57 -8.94 22.60
CA TYR A 52 2.91 -10.03 21.88
C TYR A 52 3.96 -11.05 21.45
N ASP A 53 4.14 -12.07 22.28
CA ASP A 53 4.99 -13.23 22.06
C ASP A 53 4.09 -14.46 21.92
N TYR A 54 3.22 -14.40 20.92
CA TYR A 54 2.29 -15.47 20.59
C TYR A 54 2.95 -16.42 19.59
N GLU A 55 3.06 -17.70 19.95
CA GLU A 55 3.67 -18.72 19.09
C GLU A 55 2.99 -18.84 17.71
N ASN A 56 1.69 -18.52 17.62
CA ASN A 56 0.91 -18.57 16.39
C ASN A 56 0.94 -17.26 15.58
N THR A 57 1.84 -16.33 15.89
CA THR A 57 1.89 -15.01 15.23
C THR A 57 3.19 -14.76 14.48
N ILE A 58 3.09 -14.27 13.24
CA ILE A 58 4.20 -13.73 12.46
C ILE A 58 4.01 -12.23 12.34
N THR A 59 4.99 -11.45 12.78
CA THR A 59 4.91 -9.98 12.75
C THR A 59 6.06 -9.42 11.92
N VAL A 60 5.71 -8.61 10.92
CA VAL A 60 6.65 -7.85 10.09
C VAL A 60 6.29 -6.38 10.19
N ILE A 61 7.18 -5.60 10.83
CA ILE A 61 7.06 -4.15 10.93
C ILE A 61 8.25 -3.51 10.24
N ASP A 62 8.00 -2.72 9.20
CA ASP A 62 9.04 -2.00 8.48
C ASP A 62 8.64 -0.54 8.21
N MET A 63 9.14 0.37 9.04
CA MET A 63 8.89 1.81 8.94
C MET A 63 9.46 2.46 7.67
N ASN A 64 10.28 1.75 6.89
CA ASN A 64 10.88 2.25 5.65
C ASN A 64 10.15 1.78 4.40
N ARG A 65 9.03 1.08 4.54
CA ARG A 65 8.28 0.54 3.41
C ARG A 65 6.79 0.80 3.61
N SER A 66 6.03 0.80 2.53
CA SER A 66 4.56 0.89 2.64
C SER A 66 3.96 -0.45 3.03
N GLY A 67 2.80 -0.45 3.70
CA GLY A 67 2.06 -1.68 4.00
C GLY A 67 1.75 -2.50 2.73
N ALA A 68 1.46 -1.83 1.61
CA ALA A 68 1.26 -2.45 0.32
C ALA A 68 2.51 -3.21 -0.17
N THR A 69 3.68 -2.57 -0.11
CA THR A 69 4.94 -3.19 -0.53
C THR A 69 5.38 -4.32 0.40
N ILE A 70 5.23 -4.17 1.72
CA ILE A 70 5.51 -5.24 2.69
C ILE A 70 4.66 -6.47 2.37
N SER A 71 3.35 -6.25 2.11
CA SER A 71 2.42 -7.31 1.75
C SER A 71 2.82 -8.01 0.45
N TYR A 72 3.14 -7.24 -0.59
CA TYR A 72 3.56 -7.77 -1.89
C TYR A 72 4.79 -8.67 -1.77
N ASP A 73 5.83 -8.22 -1.05
CA ASP A 73 7.05 -8.99 -0.83
C ASP A 73 6.80 -10.25 -0.01
N PHE A 74 5.99 -10.15 1.05
CA PHE A 74 5.65 -11.30 1.90
C PHE A 74 4.96 -12.40 1.07
N PHE A 75 3.93 -12.06 0.30
CA PHE A 75 3.23 -13.04 -0.52
C PHE A 75 4.08 -13.57 -1.67
N THR A 76 4.94 -12.74 -2.26
CA THR A 76 5.91 -13.19 -3.27
C THR A 76 6.85 -14.25 -2.71
N GLN A 77 7.44 -14.00 -1.53
CA GLN A 77 8.33 -14.96 -0.88
C GLN A 77 7.59 -16.23 -0.44
N LYS A 78 6.39 -16.10 0.12
CA LYS A 78 5.55 -17.24 0.51
C LYS A 78 5.29 -18.17 -0.66
N LEU A 79 4.86 -17.65 -1.81
CA LEU A 79 4.61 -18.44 -3.02
C LEU A 79 5.87 -19.13 -3.55
N LEU A 80 7.00 -18.43 -3.56
CA LEU A 80 8.28 -19.01 -3.94
C LEU A 80 8.70 -20.16 -3.01
N SER A 81 8.47 -20.01 -1.70
CA SER A 81 8.81 -21.03 -0.70
C SER A 81 7.92 -22.28 -0.80
N GLU A 82 6.62 -22.11 -1.05
CA GLU A 82 5.66 -23.22 -1.21
C GLU A 82 5.95 -24.03 -2.47
N ASN A 83 6.37 -23.35 -3.55
CA ASN A 83 6.83 -23.99 -4.78
C ASN A 83 8.10 -24.80 -4.59
N MET A 84 9.03 -24.36 -3.73
CA MET A 84 10.25 -25.10 -3.41
C MET A 84 9.97 -26.35 -2.57
N CYS A 85 9.05 -26.28 -1.60
CA CYS A 85 8.66 -27.42 -0.77
C CYS A 85 7.85 -28.49 -1.52
N SER A 86 7.10 -28.11 -2.56
CA SER A 86 6.32 -29.05 -3.38
C SER A 86 7.16 -29.75 -4.48
N GLY A 87 8.41 -29.33 -4.69
CA GLY A 87 9.28 -29.79 -5.77
C GLY A 87 10.17 -30.99 -5.41
N MET A 88 9.61 -32.17 -5.18
CA MET A 88 10.35 -33.42 -5.38
C MET A 88 10.45 -33.70 -6.90
N PHE A 89 11.67 -33.73 -7.44
CA PHE A 89 12.05 -34.18 -8.80
C PHE A 89 11.36 -33.49 -9.99
N THR A 90 11.84 -32.33 -10.43
CA THR A 90 11.68 -31.91 -11.85
C THR A 90 12.91 -31.16 -12.35
N THR A 91 13.28 -31.40 -13.61
CA THR A 91 14.42 -30.81 -14.32
C THR A 91 14.31 -29.28 -14.44
N GLN A 92 15.47 -28.61 -14.57
CA GLN A 92 15.63 -27.14 -14.56
C GLN A 92 14.72 -26.38 -15.54
N GLU A 93 14.24 -26.99 -16.63
CA GLU A 93 13.38 -26.34 -17.63
C GLU A 93 11.93 -26.09 -17.15
N ASN A 94 11.42 -26.84 -16.16
CA ASN A 94 10.06 -26.64 -15.63
C ASN A 94 9.98 -25.69 -14.43
N LEU A 95 11.12 -25.34 -13.83
CA LEU A 95 11.20 -24.41 -12.69
C LEU A 95 10.89 -22.95 -13.08
N GLN A 96 11.10 -22.58 -14.36
CA GLN A 96 10.84 -21.20 -14.81
C GLN A 96 9.37 -20.92 -15.14
N ARG A 97 8.56 -21.92 -15.52
CA ARG A 97 7.15 -21.69 -15.88
C ARG A 97 6.19 -21.71 -14.69
N ASN A 98 6.57 -22.34 -13.58
CA ASN A 98 5.67 -22.57 -12.44
C ASN A 98 5.91 -21.63 -11.24
N SER A 99 6.89 -20.71 -11.33
CA SER A 99 7.30 -19.89 -10.16
C SER A 99 6.63 -18.53 -10.06
N SER A 100 5.98 -18.04 -11.12
CA SER A 100 5.33 -16.74 -11.14
C SER A 100 3.86 -16.83 -11.52
N LEU A 101 2.99 -16.23 -10.70
CA LEU A 101 1.56 -16.08 -10.98
C LEU A 101 1.28 -15.17 -12.18
N LEU A 102 2.28 -14.40 -12.62
CA LEU A 102 2.17 -13.41 -13.68
C LEU A 102 3.29 -13.59 -14.72
N PRO A 103 3.03 -13.34 -16.02
CA PRO A 103 4.10 -13.21 -17.00
C PRO A 103 5.15 -12.17 -16.55
N GLU A 104 6.41 -12.35 -16.92
CA GLU A 104 7.53 -11.49 -16.46
C GLU A 104 7.26 -10.00 -16.67
N ARG A 105 6.70 -9.65 -17.84
CA ARG A 105 6.30 -8.27 -18.16
C ARG A 105 5.26 -7.71 -17.17
N GLU A 106 4.29 -8.53 -16.79
CA GLU A 106 3.25 -8.14 -15.84
C GLU A 106 3.82 -8.00 -14.43
N MET A 107 4.74 -8.89 -14.01
CA MET A 107 5.48 -8.74 -12.75
C MET A 107 6.24 -7.41 -12.68
N GLN A 108 6.96 -7.04 -13.74
CA GLN A 108 7.73 -5.79 -13.78
C GLN A 108 6.80 -4.57 -13.66
N ARG A 109 5.67 -4.60 -14.36
CA ARG A 109 4.65 -3.53 -14.30
C ARG A 109 4.03 -3.42 -12.91
N VAL A 110 3.60 -4.54 -12.34
CA VAL A 110 2.99 -4.59 -10.99
C VAL A 110 4.00 -4.17 -9.93
N GLY A 111 5.24 -4.66 -9.99
CA GLY A 111 6.30 -4.23 -9.09
C GLY A 111 6.57 -2.72 -9.18
N LEU A 112 6.47 -2.12 -10.36
CA LEU A 112 6.59 -0.67 -10.52
C LEU A 112 5.41 0.10 -9.88
N LEU A 113 4.18 -0.44 -9.94
CA LEU A 113 3.03 0.15 -9.23
C LEU A 113 3.30 0.22 -7.71
N PHE A 114 3.75 -0.88 -7.10
CA PHE A 114 4.07 -0.91 -5.67
C PHE A 114 5.18 0.09 -5.30
N LYS A 115 6.19 0.26 -6.16
CA LYS A 115 7.24 1.28 -5.94
C LYS A 115 6.68 2.70 -5.91
N TYR A 116 5.79 3.05 -6.83
CA TYR A 116 5.15 4.38 -6.81
C TYR A 116 4.19 4.56 -5.63
N VAL A 117 3.42 3.52 -5.28
CA VAL A 117 2.56 3.54 -4.09
C VAL A 117 3.40 3.78 -2.84
N GLU A 118 4.51 3.05 -2.67
CA GLU A 118 5.43 3.27 -1.54
C GLU A 118 6.01 4.68 -1.54
N ASP A 119 6.54 5.15 -2.66
CA ASP A 119 7.20 6.45 -2.73
C ASP A 119 6.27 7.62 -2.32
N ALA A 120 4.97 7.49 -2.58
CA ALA A 120 3.94 8.43 -2.14
C ALA A 120 3.51 8.22 -0.68
N ASP A 121 3.27 6.97 -0.29
CA ASP A 121 2.77 6.58 1.04
C ASP A 121 3.70 7.04 2.18
N ILE A 122 5.01 6.84 2.00
CA ILE A 122 6.03 7.29 2.98
C ILE A 122 6.70 8.62 2.59
N TRP A 123 6.05 9.42 1.74
CA TRP A 123 6.41 10.82 1.42
C TRP A 123 7.84 11.03 0.91
N ARG A 124 8.40 10.06 0.18
CA ARG A 124 9.76 10.14 -0.37
C ARG A 124 9.84 11.02 -1.61
N TRP A 125 8.92 10.84 -2.55
CA TRP A 125 8.90 11.55 -3.84
C TRP A 125 10.21 11.42 -4.64
N ASN A 126 10.90 10.29 -4.54
CA ASN A 126 12.17 10.05 -5.21
C ASN A 126 12.02 9.55 -6.66
N LEU A 127 10.89 8.93 -6.98
CA LEU A 127 10.67 8.40 -8.33
C LEU A 127 10.26 9.53 -9.30
N PRO A 128 10.67 9.45 -10.59
CA PRO A 128 10.22 10.39 -11.61
C PRO A 128 8.70 10.46 -11.66
N ASP A 129 8.13 11.66 -11.69
CA ASP A 129 6.69 11.87 -11.78
C ASP A 129 5.86 11.20 -10.65
N SER A 130 6.47 10.87 -9.50
CA SER A 130 5.78 10.20 -8.38
C SER A 130 4.53 10.94 -7.89
N LYS A 131 4.62 12.28 -7.79
CA LYS A 131 3.46 13.13 -7.47
C LYS A 131 2.36 13.05 -8.52
N ALA A 132 2.73 12.93 -9.80
CA ALA A 132 1.77 12.76 -10.88
C ALA A 132 1.14 11.36 -10.83
N PHE A 133 1.91 10.30 -10.56
CA PHE A 133 1.32 8.98 -10.34
C PHE A 133 0.29 9.00 -9.20
N ALA A 134 0.65 9.57 -8.04
CA ALA A 134 -0.25 9.66 -6.89
C ALA A 134 -1.51 10.48 -7.20
N SER A 135 -1.36 11.63 -7.87
CA SER A 135 -2.50 12.43 -8.34
C SER A 135 -3.37 11.64 -9.32
N GLY A 136 -2.76 10.98 -10.31
CA GLY A 136 -3.47 10.22 -11.33
C GLY A 136 -4.26 9.06 -10.74
N LEU A 137 -3.70 8.34 -9.77
CA LEU A 137 -4.40 7.27 -9.07
C LEU A 137 -5.62 7.81 -8.30
N LYS A 138 -5.48 8.98 -7.66
CA LYS A 138 -6.58 9.68 -6.99
C LYS A 138 -7.65 10.13 -8.01
N ASP A 139 -7.25 10.64 -9.16
CA ASP A 139 -8.15 11.12 -10.22
C ASP A 139 -8.98 10.01 -10.85
N MET A 140 -8.53 8.74 -10.76
CA MET A 140 -9.29 7.59 -11.23
C MET A 140 -10.54 7.30 -10.39
N LYS A 141 -10.64 7.85 -9.17
CA LYS A 141 -11.78 7.67 -8.26
C LYS A 141 -12.21 6.21 -8.12
N ILE A 142 -11.22 5.32 -7.95
CA ILE A 142 -11.44 3.88 -7.81
C ILE A 142 -12.29 3.61 -6.55
N GLU A 143 -13.36 2.85 -6.70
CA GLU A 143 -14.13 2.33 -5.57
C GLU A 143 -13.40 1.11 -5.00
N PHE A 144 -12.79 1.25 -3.82
CA PHE A 144 -11.96 0.23 -3.17
C PHE A 144 -12.77 -0.79 -2.34
N SER A 145 -14.08 -0.61 -2.20
CA SER A 145 -14.91 -1.66 -1.60
C SER A 145 -15.16 -2.78 -2.61
N PHE A 146 -14.59 -3.96 -2.36
CA PHE A 146 -14.82 -5.14 -3.21
C PHE A 146 -16.31 -5.53 -3.30
N THR A 147 -17.11 -5.19 -2.29
CA THR A 147 -18.56 -5.41 -2.29
C THR A 147 -19.31 -4.50 -3.28
N LYS A 148 -18.78 -3.31 -3.53
CA LYS A 148 -19.35 -2.33 -4.47
C LYS A 148 -18.71 -2.41 -5.85
N ASN A 149 -17.43 -2.79 -5.90
CA ASN A 149 -16.64 -2.93 -7.11
C ASN A 149 -16.16 -4.38 -7.27
N GLY A 150 -17.00 -5.21 -7.90
CA GLY A 150 -16.67 -6.61 -8.17
C GLY A 150 -15.54 -6.81 -9.19
N LYS A 151 -15.01 -5.73 -9.80
CA LYS A 151 -13.85 -5.76 -10.72
C LYS A 151 -12.61 -5.10 -10.12
N LEU A 152 -12.61 -4.84 -8.81
CA LEU A 152 -11.54 -4.08 -8.14
C LEU A 152 -10.17 -4.73 -8.38
N PHE A 153 -10.08 -6.05 -8.24
CA PHE A 153 -8.83 -6.77 -8.41
C PHE A 153 -8.30 -6.62 -9.84
N GLU A 154 -9.14 -6.89 -10.84
CA GLU A 154 -8.79 -6.77 -12.26
C GLU A 154 -8.45 -5.33 -12.64
N GLN A 155 -9.16 -4.36 -12.08
CA GLN A 155 -8.93 -2.94 -12.31
C GLN A 155 -7.57 -2.50 -11.77
N LEU A 156 -7.24 -2.86 -10.52
CA LEU A 156 -5.94 -2.56 -9.93
C LEU A 156 -4.81 -3.30 -10.64
N LEU A 157 -5.05 -4.57 -10.97
CA LEU A 157 -4.09 -5.39 -11.71
C LEU A 157 -3.84 -4.80 -13.08
N ALA A 158 -4.82 -4.22 -13.77
CA ALA A 158 -4.67 -3.65 -15.12
C ALA A 158 -4.02 -2.26 -15.17
N LEU A 159 -3.68 -1.63 -14.03
CA LEU A 159 -3.13 -0.27 -14.00
C LEU A 159 -1.80 -0.17 -14.76
N ASP A 160 -1.72 0.70 -15.75
CA ASP A 160 -0.46 1.03 -16.42
C ASP A 160 0.16 2.30 -15.79
N PRO A 161 1.36 2.24 -15.21
CA PRO A 161 1.99 3.39 -14.55
C PRO A 161 2.09 4.64 -15.43
N ARG A 162 2.36 4.49 -16.74
CA ARG A 162 2.47 5.63 -17.66
C ARG A 162 1.13 6.32 -17.83
N SER A 163 0.09 5.55 -18.10
CA SER A 163 -1.28 6.05 -18.23
C SER A 163 -1.77 6.74 -16.95
N VAL A 164 -1.40 6.23 -15.78
CA VAL A 164 -1.71 6.87 -14.48
C VAL A 164 -0.95 8.19 -14.33
N ILE A 165 0.34 8.23 -14.66
CA ILE A 165 1.16 9.44 -14.62
C ILE A 165 0.62 10.53 -15.55
N GLU A 166 0.32 10.21 -16.81
CA GLU A 166 -0.20 11.16 -17.80
C GLU A 166 -1.52 11.81 -17.34
N ARG A 167 -2.41 11.01 -16.73
CA ARG A 167 -3.64 11.50 -16.11
C ARG A 167 -3.33 12.49 -14.99
N GLY A 168 -2.41 12.14 -14.08
CA GLY A 168 -2.05 12.99 -12.97
C GLY A 168 -1.32 14.27 -13.39
N GLN A 169 -0.48 14.22 -14.42
CA GLN A 169 0.16 15.41 -15.01
C GLN A 169 -0.91 16.39 -15.51
N THR A 170 -1.96 15.89 -16.16
CA THR A 170 -3.08 16.74 -16.61
C THR A 170 -3.76 17.45 -15.43
N SER A 171 -4.04 16.72 -14.35
CA SER A 171 -4.69 17.26 -13.14
C SER A 171 -3.79 18.25 -12.39
N LEU A 172 -2.50 17.94 -12.26
CA LEU A 172 -1.52 18.81 -11.62
C LEU A 172 -1.30 20.09 -12.42
N SER A 173 -1.19 20.02 -13.75
CA SER A 173 -1.08 21.22 -14.59
C SER A 173 -2.32 22.10 -14.50
N HIS A 174 -3.51 21.50 -14.47
CA HIS A 174 -4.75 22.26 -14.27
C HIS A 174 -4.80 22.94 -12.90
N THR A 175 -4.42 22.20 -11.84
CA THR A 175 -4.38 22.71 -10.46
C THR A 175 -3.34 23.83 -10.33
N GLN A 176 -2.16 23.67 -10.91
CA GLN A 176 -1.11 24.68 -10.89
C GLN A 176 -1.58 25.98 -11.55
N ARG A 177 -2.24 25.90 -12.70
CA ARG A 177 -2.81 27.09 -13.36
C ARG A 177 -3.81 27.83 -12.47
N LEU A 178 -4.68 27.11 -11.76
CA LEU A 178 -5.63 27.74 -10.83
C LEU A 178 -4.93 28.40 -9.63
N ILE A 179 -3.84 27.80 -9.15
CA ILE A 179 -3.00 28.38 -8.10
C ILE A 179 -2.34 29.66 -8.61
N ASP A 180 -1.78 29.63 -9.82
CA ASP A 180 -1.13 30.78 -10.43
C ASP A 180 -2.12 31.93 -10.63
N GLU A 181 -3.33 31.65 -11.14
CA GLU A 181 -4.42 32.61 -11.29
C GLU A 181 -4.85 33.22 -9.94
N ALA A 182 -4.91 32.42 -8.87
CA ALA A 182 -5.24 32.90 -7.53
C ALA A 182 -4.12 33.79 -6.95
N ILE A 183 -2.86 33.41 -7.15
CA ILE A 183 -1.70 34.20 -6.72
C ILE A 183 -1.65 35.53 -7.46
N GLU A 184 -1.97 35.58 -8.76
CA GLU A 184 -2.00 36.83 -9.53
C GLU A 184 -3.08 37.82 -9.03
N GLN A 185 -4.17 37.30 -8.47
CA GLN A 185 -5.25 38.10 -7.89
C GLN A 185 -5.00 38.47 -6.42
N SER A 186 -3.95 37.93 -5.80
CA SER A 186 -3.59 38.27 -4.43
C SER A 186 -3.13 39.73 -4.33
N TYR A 187 -3.46 40.39 -3.22
CA TYR A 187 -3.11 41.79 -2.99
C TYR A 187 -2.58 42.00 -1.57
N GLU A 188 -1.70 42.99 -1.41
CA GLU A 188 -1.07 43.32 -0.14
C GLU A 188 -2.10 44.01 0.79
N ILE A 189 -2.32 43.45 1.97
CA ILE A 189 -3.13 44.08 3.02
C ILE A 189 -2.16 44.74 4.01
N SER A 190 -2.25 46.06 4.16
CA SER A 190 -1.50 46.80 5.19
C SER A 190 -2.39 47.06 6.41
N LEU A 191 -2.01 46.52 7.58
CA LEU A 191 -2.65 46.78 8.87
C LEU A 191 -1.79 47.79 9.66
N GLY A 192 -2.25 49.05 9.75
CA GLY A 192 -1.54 50.14 10.42
C GLY A 192 -0.39 50.74 9.59
N ASN A 193 0.52 51.49 10.23
CA ASN A 193 1.67 52.16 9.58
C ASN A 193 2.85 51.21 9.27
N GLY A 194 2.62 49.89 9.21
CA GLY A 194 3.66 48.90 8.90
C GLY A 194 3.19 47.88 7.87
N LYS A 195 4.08 47.48 6.97
CA LYS A 195 3.87 46.42 5.98
C LYS A 195 3.89 45.05 6.67
N PHE A 196 2.73 44.58 7.12
CA PHE A 196 2.60 43.30 7.81
C PHE A 196 1.98 42.23 6.90
N GLY A 197 2.79 41.73 5.95
CA GLY A 197 2.59 40.44 5.29
C GLY A 197 1.58 40.37 4.13
N ASN A 198 1.75 39.35 3.29
CA ASN A 198 0.84 39.02 2.19
C ASN A 198 -0.25 38.07 2.71
N CYS A 199 -1.52 38.34 2.43
CA CYS A 199 -2.61 37.37 2.59
C CYS A 199 -2.93 36.74 1.23
N LEU A 200 -3.07 35.42 1.22
CA LEU A 200 -3.56 34.63 0.09
C LEU A 200 -5.09 34.67 0.03
#